data_AF-A0A2P5LZH9-F1
#
_entry.id   AF-A0A2P5LZH9-F1
#
_cell.length_a   1.000
_cell.length_b   1.000
_cell.length_c   1.000
_cell.angle_alpha   90.00
_cell.angle_beta   90.00
_cell.angle_gamma   90.00
#
_symmetry.space_group_name_H-M   'P 1'
#
loop_
_entity.id
_entity.type
_entity.pdbx_description
1 polymer ?
#
loop_
_entity_poly.entity_id
_entity_poly.type
_entity_poly.pdbx_seq_one_letter_code
_entity_poly.pdbx_strand_id
1 'polypeptide(L)' 'MSSVLNEVLQANQVYSSDFDKGGLPMPPGRHFAILTCMDARLDPAKYAGLSEGDAHVIR' A
#
# COMPACT_ATOMS: atom_id res chain seq x y z
N MET A 1 -5.65 -9.90 -22.61
CA MET A 1 -5.19 -9.28 -21.35
C MET A 1 -3.67 -9.12 -21.43
N SER A 2 -3.09 -8.04 -20.90
CA SER A 2 -1.63 -7.86 -20.89
C SER A 2 -0.98 -8.85 -19.92
N SER A 3 0.28 -9.24 -20.16
CA SER A 3 1.05 -10.06 -19.21
C SER A 3 1.10 -9.41 -17.83
N VAL A 4 1.34 -8.10 -17.80
CA VAL A 4 1.37 -7.27 -16.58
C VAL A 4 0.08 -7.40 -15.76
N LEU A 5 -1.09 -7.39 -16.41
CA LEU A 5 -2.36 -7.55 -15.69
C LEU A 5 -2.43 -8.92 -14.99
N ASN A 6 -2.02 -9.99 -15.67
CA ASN A 6 -2.05 -11.33 -15.10
C ASN A 6 -1.08 -11.46 -13.92
N GLU A 7 0.12 -10.89 -14.03
CA GLU A 7 1.13 -10.88 -12.97
C GLU A 7 0.63 -10.15 -11.71
N VAL A 8 -0.01 -8.98 -11.88
CA VAL A 8 -0.62 -8.23 -10.76
C VAL A 8 -1.74 -9.03 -10.09
N LEU A 9 -2.62 -9.68 -10.88
CA LEU A 9 -3.69 -10.50 -10.34
C LEU A 9 -3.17 -11.70 -9.56
N GLN A 10 -2.13 -12.37 -10.05
CA GLN A 10 -1.49 -13.50 -9.37
C GLN A 10 -0.82 -13.06 -8.06
N ALA A 11 -0.10 -11.93 -8.06
CA ALA A 11 0.51 -11.38 -6.85
C ALA A 11 -0.55 -11.00 -5.80
N ASN A 12 -1.67 -10.39 -6.22
CA ASN A 12 -2.76 -10.04 -5.31
C ASN A 12 -3.41 -11.28 -4.68
N GLN A 13 -3.52 -12.40 -5.40
CA GLN A 13 -4.08 -13.63 -4.85
C GLN A 13 -3.30 -14.11 -3.61
N VAL A 14 -1.97 -14.05 -3.67
CA VAL A 14 -1.08 -14.37 -2.55
C VAL A 14 -1.23 -13.36 -1.41
N TYR A 15 -1.26 -12.06 -1.71
CA TYR A 15 -1.47 -11.03 -0.68
C TYR A 15 -2.80 -11.23 0.06
N SER A 16 -3.87 -11.51 -0.68
CA SER A 16 -5.22 -11.61 -0.14
C SER A 16 -5.47 -12.88 0.70
N SER A 17 -4.69 -13.96 0.50
CA SER A 17 -4.91 -15.20 1.24
C SER A 17 -4.61 -15.06 2.74
N ASP A 18 -3.64 -14.20 3.07
CA ASP A 18 -3.14 -14.03 4.44
C ASP A 18 -3.45 -12.63 5.00
N PHE A 19 -4.26 -11.83 4.30
CA PHE A 19 -4.60 -10.48 4.72
C PHE A 19 -5.57 -10.47 5.91
N ASP A 20 -5.14 -9.89 7.03
CA ASP A 20 -5.88 -9.84 8.30
C ASP A 20 -6.28 -8.41 8.74
N LYS A 21 -5.96 -7.39 7.94
CA LYS A 21 -6.09 -5.97 8.34
C LYS A 21 -7.38 -5.30 7.87
N GLY A 22 -8.42 -6.08 7.54
CA GLY A 22 -9.70 -5.56 7.05
C GLY A 22 -10.50 -4.73 8.06
N GLY A 23 -10.17 -4.83 9.35
CA GLY A 23 -10.81 -4.08 10.44
C GLY A 23 -10.12 -2.76 10.80
N LEU A 24 -9.08 -2.34 10.09
CA LEU A 24 -8.40 -1.07 10.37
C LEU A 24 -9.37 0.12 10.18
N PRO A 25 -9.32 1.12 11.07
CA PRO A 25 -10.18 2.29 10.96
C PRO A 25 -9.81 3.16 9.75
N MET A 26 -10.78 3.97 9.29
CA MET A 26 -10.54 4.90 8.17
C MET A 26 -9.53 6.02 8.50
N PRO A 27 -9.58 6.69 9.67
CA PRO A 27 -8.59 7.71 10.01
C PRO A 27 -7.18 7.13 10.22
N PRO A 28 -6.11 7.80 9.73
CA PRO A 28 -4.74 7.32 9.92
C PRO A 28 -4.29 7.32 11.39
N GLY A 29 -3.70 6.22 11.85
CA GLY A 29 -3.32 6.02 13.26
C GLY A 29 -2.24 6.98 13.77
N ARG A 30 -1.40 7.53 12.89
CA ARG A 30 -0.34 8.48 13.25
C ARG A 30 -0.66 9.95 12.92
N HIS A 31 -1.87 10.22 12.42
CA HIS A 31 -2.38 11.59 12.18
C HIS A 31 -1.50 12.47 11.28
N PHE A 32 -0.92 11.91 10.21
CA PHE A 32 -0.19 12.70 9.21
C PHE A 32 -0.40 12.17 7.79
N ALA A 33 0.07 12.94 6.80
CA ALA A 33 0.07 12.58 5.40
C ALA A 33 1.46 12.78 4.78
N ILE A 34 1.82 11.91 3.84
CA ILE A 34 2.99 12.06 2.97
C ILE A 34 2.52 12.58 1.61
N LEU A 35 3.18 13.62 1.10
CA LEU A 35 3.07 14.07 -0.29
C LEU A 35 4.43 13.82 -0.97
N THR A 36 4.47 12.94 -1.98
CA THR A 36 5.71 12.48 -2.61
C THR A 36 5.53 12.26 -4.11
N CYS A 37 6.61 12.05 -4.86
CA CYS A 37 6.59 11.80 -6.30
C CYS A 37 6.06 10.40 -6.68
N MET A 38 5.54 10.27 -7.90
CA MET A 38 5.17 9.01 -8.56
C MET A 38 6.35 8.15 -9.04
N ASP A 39 7.60 8.53 -8.72
CA ASP A 39 8.80 7.78 -9.11
C ASP A 39 8.71 6.30 -8.68
N ALA A 40 8.85 5.38 -9.63
CA ALA A 40 8.68 3.94 -9.41
C ALA A 40 9.73 3.33 -8.45
N ARG A 41 10.82 4.05 -8.18
CA ARG A 41 11.86 3.62 -7.23
C ARG A 41 11.51 3.93 -5.78
N LEU A 42 10.45 4.73 -5.56
CA LEU A 42 10.00 5.13 -4.23
C LEU A 42 8.84 4.24 -3.76
N ASP A 43 9.07 3.55 -2.64
CA ASP A 43 8.05 2.83 -1.86
C ASP A 43 7.82 3.58 -0.53
N PRO A 44 6.80 4.47 -0.45
CA PRO A 44 6.59 5.33 0.70
C PRO A 44 6.37 4.60 2.02
N ALA A 45 5.69 3.46 2.01
CA ALA A 45 5.48 2.68 3.21
C ALA A 45 6.81 2.14 3.75
N LYS A 46 7.68 1.62 2.86
CA LYS A 46 8.99 1.08 3.26
C LYS A 46 9.96 2.15 3.75
N TYR A 47 10.20 3.22 2.99
CA TYR A 47 11.24 4.19 3.38
C TYR A 47 10.83 5.05 4.58
N ALA A 48 9.53 5.23 4.83
CA ALA A 48 9.03 6.01 5.97
C ALA A 48 8.66 5.15 7.19
N GLY A 49 8.87 3.83 7.13
CA GLY A 49 8.60 2.91 8.23
C GLY A 49 7.13 2.89 8.62
N LEU A 50 6.22 2.76 7.64
CA LEU A 50 4.78 2.73 7.86
C LEU A 50 4.25 1.31 7.84
N SER A 51 3.31 1.05 8.73
CA SER A 51 2.37 -0.09 8.64
C SER A 51 1.05 0.35 7.99
N GLU A 52 0.25 -0.60 7.53
CA GLU A 52 -1.08 -0.31 6.99
C GLU A 52 -1.93 0.44 8.03
N GLY A 53 -2.56 1.53 7.59
CA GLY A 53 -3.36 2.41 8.45
C GLY A 53 -2.57 3.55 9.13
N ASP A 54 -1.24 3.61 9.01
CA ASP A 54 -0.45 4.64 9.72
C ASP A 54 -0.67 6.07 9.20
N ALA A 55 -0.65 6.25 7.89
CA ALA A 55 -0.65 7.56 7.25
C ALA A 55 -1.38 7.54 5.90
N HIS A 56 -1.89 8.70 5.49
CA HIS A 56 -2.26 8.90 4.10
C HIS A 56 -1.01 9.10 3.23
N VAL A 57 -1.00 8.51 2.04
CA VAL A 57 0.09 8.68 1.05
C VAL A 57 -0.51 9.25 -0.23
N ILE A 58 -0.09 10.46 -0.59
CA ILE A 58 -0.49 11.18 -1.80
C ILE A 58 0.72 11.17 -2.74
N ARG A 59 0.50 10.69 -3.98
CA ARG A 59 1.54 10.54 -5.02
C ARG A 59 1.18 11.29 -6.29
#